data_AF-A0A397S233-F1
#
_entry.id   AF-A0A397S233-F1
#
_cell.length_a   1.000
_cell.length_b   1.000
_cell.length_c   1.000
_cell.angle_alpha   90.00
_cell.angle_beta   90.00
_cell.angle_gamma   90.00
#
_symmetry.space_group_name_H-M   'P 1'
#
loop_
_entity.id
_entity.type
_entity.pdbx_description
1 polymer ?
#
loop_
_entity_poly.entity_id
_entity_poly.type
_entity_poly.pdbx_seq_one_letter_code
_entity_poly.pdbx_strand_id
1 'polypeptide(L)'
;NTVSKESAERLEAEYRKNIADYNELIGKYSGLQESRNDLSRRNESRLRQEGISLRENLADARQQLTIVGEERNNLLISSEQKNQEIQTLTTQMTTLRLEGNQTHQELTRIQEERDERITPLELQELLTNLNQREEEVNSLKNKLNQAEEGKLTQKLRSEENRLEKMAKKLEIDWDIVQVLRDNYEELIRARKNFNRDEIKICQNNIETIRQSLLGGDFDTDDLQDVAEKCEKVAELRIELEQQLEARIEVPLNNN
;
A
#
# COMPACT_ATOMS: atom_id res chain seq x y z
N ASN A 1 -16.35 129.12 -91.88
CA ASN A 1 -15.01 128.50 -91.72
C ASN A 1 -14.59 128.19 -90.29
N THR A 2 -15.25 128.73 -89.25
CA THR A 2 -14.92 128.43 -87.83
C THR A 2 -15.58 127.14 -87.32
N VAL A 3 -16.82 126.85 -87.72
CA VAL A 3 -17.58 125.65 -87.29
C VAL A 3 -16.98 124.32 -87.78
N SER A 4 -16.29 124.33 -88.94
CA SER A 4 -15.67 123.13 -89.54
C SER A 4 -14.35 122.73 -88.87
N LYS A 5 -13.68 123.66 -88.17
CA LYS A 5 -12.41 123.40 -87.49
C LYS A 5 -12.66 122.78 -86.11
N GLU A 6 -13.65 123.29 -85.38
CA GLU A 6 -14.08 122.73 -84.10
C GLU A 6 -14.64 121.30 -84.24
N SER A 7 -15.34 120.99 -85.33
CA SER A 7 -15.82 119.61 -85.60
C SER A 7 -14.69 118.64 -85.91
N ALA A 8 -13.65 119.09 -86.62
CA ALA A 8 -12.48 118.28 -86.93
C ALA A 8 -11.60 118.04 -85.68
N GLU A 9 -11.42 119.07 -84.85
CA GLU A 9 -10.70 118.97 -83.58
C GLU A 9 -11.42 118.06 -82.56
N ARG A 10 -12.76 118.09 -82.51
CA ARG A 10 -13.56 117.12 -81.72
C ARG A 10 -13.40 115.70 -82.22
N LEU A 11 -13.47 115.48 -83.53
CA LEU A 11 -13.31 114.16 -84.12
C LEU A 11 -11.89 113.61 -83.88
N GLU A 12 -10.86 114.44 -84.01
CA GLU A 12 -9.48 114.06 -83.71
C GLU A 12 -9.29 113.72 -82.22
N ALA A 13 -9.89 114.50 -81.32
CA ALA A 13 -9.90 114.21 -79.89
C ALA A 13 -10.62 112.89 -79.56
N GLU A 14 -11.75 112.61 -80.22
CA GLU A 14 -12.47 111.34 -80.11
C GLU A 14 -11.63 110.16 -80.64
N TYR A 15 -10.94 110.32 -81.78
CA TYR A 15 -10.04 109.28 -82.29
C TYR A 15 -8.86 109.02 -81.35
N ARG A 16 -8.24 110.07 -80.79
CA ARG A 16 -7.16 109.91 -79.80
C ARG A 16 -7.66 109.20 -78.54
N LYS A 17 -8.87 109.54 -78.08
CA LYS A 17 -9.51 108.86 -76.95
C LYS A 17 -9.79 107.39 -77.27
N ASN A 18 -10.37 107.08 -78.42
CA ASN A 18 -10.64 105.69 -78.83
C ASN A 18 -9.35 104.86 -78.96
N ILE A 19 -8.25 105.44 -79.44
CA ILE A 19 -6.95 104.76 -79.49
C ILE A 19 -6.42 104.50 -78.07
N ALA A 20 -6.53 105.48 -77.17
CA ALA A 20 -6.13 105.30 -75.76
C ALA A 20 -6.98 104.21 -75.08
N ASP A 21 -8.30 104.24 -75.25
CA ASP A 21 -9.24 103.26 -74.70
C ASP A 21 -8.98 101.85 -75.28
N TYR A 22 -8.67 101.74 -76.59
CA TYR A 22 -8.30 100.49 -77.24
C TYR A 22 -6.97 99.93 -76.73
N ASN A 23 -5.95 100.77 -76.58
CA ASN A 23 -4.66 100.36 -76.02
C ASN A 23 -4.79 99.93 -74.55
N GLU A 24 -5.62 100.61 -73.76
CA GLU A 24 -5.95 100.21 -72.40
C GLU A 24 -6.65 98.84 -72.37
N LEU A 25 -7.60 98.61 -73.29
CA LEU A 25 -8.31 97.34 -73.42
C LEU A 25 -7.37 96.19 -73.81
N ILE A 26 -6.44 96.41 -74.75
CA ILE A 26 -5.40 95.43 -75.10
C ILE A 26 -4.52 95.13 -73.89
N GLY A 27 -4.10 96.15 -73.13
CA GLY A 27 -3.32 95.97 -71.92
C GLY A 27 -4.05 95.11 -70.88
N LYS A 28 -5.33 95.39 -70.64
CA LYS A 28 -6.20 94.58 -69.77
C LYS A 28 -6.33 93.14 -70.27
N TYR A 29 -6.54 92.95 -71.58
CA TYR A 29 -6.65 91.62 -72.18
C TYR A 29 -5.35 90.82 -72.05
N SER A 30 -4.19 91.44 -72.31
CA SER A 30 -2.88 90.82 -72.12
C SER A 30 -2.65 90.41 -70.67
N GLY A 31 -2.98 91.29 -69.71
CA GLY A 31 -2.89 90.99 -68.28
C GLY A 31 -3.84 89.85 -67.85
N LEU A 32 -5.05 89.80 -68.40
CA LEU A 32 -5.98 88.68 -68.17
C LEU A 32 -5.46 87.37 -68.76
N GLN A 33 -4.84 87.41 -69.94
CA GLN A 33 -4.25 86.22 -70.58
C GLN A 33 -3.06 85.68 -69.78
N GLU A 34 -2.18 86.56 -69.28
CA GLU A 34 -1.09 86.19 -68.38
C GLU A 34 -1.63 85.59 -67.06
N SER A 35 -2.60 86.26 -66.43
CA SER A 35 -3.22 85.76 -65.20
C SER A 35 -3.87 84.39 -65.39
N ARG A 36 -4.55 84.17 -66.53
CA ARG A 36 -5.13 82.86 -66.90
C ARG A 36 -4.05 81.80 -67.05
N ASN A 37 -2.94 82.11 -67.73
CA ASN A 37 -1.83 81.18 -67.93
C ASN A 37 -1.16 80.81 -66.60
N ASP A 38 -0.96 81.79 -65.71
CA ASP A 38 -0.41 81.57 -64.38
C ASP A 38 -1.34 80.73 -63.50
N LEU A 39 -2.65 81.00 -63.53
CA LEU A 39 -3.66 80.19 -62.86
C LEU A 39 -3.67 78.74 -63.39
N SER A 40 -3.57 78.55 -64.71
CA SER A 40 -3.49 77.22 -65.33
C SER A 40 -2.27 76.46 -64.84
N ARG A 41 -1.09 77.10 -64.86
CA ARG A 41 0.16 76.49 -64.38
C ARG A 41 0.09 76.13 -62.90
N ARG A 42 -0.42 77.03 -62.05
CA ARG A 42 -0.58 76.75 -60.60
C ARG A 42 -1.54 75.59 -60.35
N ASN A 43 -2.66 75.55 -61.08
CA ASN A 43 -3.61 74.44 -60.97
C ASN A 43 -3.01 73.12 -61.43
N GLU A 44 -2.29 73.10 -62.55
CA GLU A 44 -1.60 71.89 -63.04
C GLU A 44 -0.54 71.40 -62.05
N SER A 45 0.28 72.30 -61.49
CA SER A 45 1.26 71.94 -60.47
C SER A 45 0.61 71.36 -59.21
N ARG A 46 -0.47 71.99 -58.72
CA ARG A 46 -1.21 71.52 -57.55
C ARG A 46 -1.81 70.15 -57.77
N LEU A 47 -2.51 69.95 -58.89
CA LEU A 47 -3.12 68.67 -59.24
C LEU A 47 -2.07 67.56 -59.43
N ARG A 48 -0.89 67.89 -59.98
CA ARG A 48 0.22 66.94 -60.07
C ARG A 48 0.76 66.54 -58.70
N GLN A 49 0.98 67.51 -57.80
CA GLN A 49 1.45 67.23 -56.44
C GLN A 49 0.44 66.39 -55.65
N GLU A 50 -0.84 66.75 -55.73
CA GLU A 50 -1.92 65.99 -55.11
C GLU A 50 -2.01 64.57 -55.68
N GLY A 51 -1.88 64.42 -57.00
CA GLY A 51 -1.84 63.12 -57.67
C GLY A 51 -0.65 62.24 -57.28
N ILE A 52 0.52 62.83 -56.98
CA ILE A 52 1.68 62.11 -56.46
C ILE A 52 1.43 61.64 -55.03
N SER A 53 1.00 62.54 -54.14
CA SER A 53 0.73 62.21 -52.74
C SER A 53 -0.35 61.13 -52.59
N LEU A 54 -1.43 61.21 -53.39
CA LEU A 54 -2.47 60.17 -53.40
C LEU A 54 -1.94 58.81 -53.87
N ARG A 55 -1.00 58.77 -54.82
CA ARG A 55 -0.38 57.52 -55.27
C ARG A 55 0.53 56.91 -54.20
N GLU A 56 1.30 57.73 -53.51
CA GLU A 56 2.16 57.30 -52.40
C GLU A 56 1.30 56.72 -51.26
N ASN A 57 0.28 57.46 -50.82
CA ASN A 57 -0.66 56.99 -49.79
C ASN A 57 -1.34 55.66 -50.18
N LEU A 58 -1.70 55.51 -51.46
CA LEU A 58 -2.32 54.28 -51.96
C LEU A 58 -1.32 53.11 -52.05
N ALA A 59 -0.04 53.38 -52.31
CA ALA A 59 1.01 52.37 -52.25
C ALA A 59 1.23 51.91 -50.80
N ASP A 60 1.32 52.84 -49.85
CA ASP A 60 1.48 52.55 -48.41
C ASP A 60 0.30 51.76 -47.86
N ALA A 61 -0.94 52.17 -48.18
CA ALA A 61 -2.14 51.45 -47.77
C ALA A 61 -2.19 50.02 -48.31
N ARG A 62 -1.73 49.80 -49.56
CA ARG A 62 -1.62 48.46 -50.14
C ARG A 62 -0.58 47.62 -49.42
N GLN A 63 0.57 48.19 -49.10
CA GLN A 63 1.61 47.49 -48.36
C GLN A 63 1.13 47.07 -46.97
N GLN A 64 0.44 47.97 -46.25
CA GLN A 64 -0.15 47.64 -44.95
C GLN A 64 -1.21 46.54 -45.05
N LEU A 65 -2.05 46.57 -46.09
CA LEU A 65 -3.03 45.51 -46.35
C LEU A 65 -2.39 44.13 -46.55
N THR A 66 -1.25 44.08 -47.25
CA THR A 66 -0.49 42.83 -47.43
C THR A 66 0.05 42.33 -46.11
N ILE A 67 0.69 43.20 -45.31
CA ILE A 67 1.26 42.83 -43.99
C ILE A 67 0.17 42.30 -43.07
N VAL A 68 -0.95 43.02 -42.94
CA VAL A 68 -2.08 42.60 -42.10
C VAL A 68 -2.70 41.29 -42.63
N GLY A 69 -2.72 41.09 -43.95
CA GLY A 69 -3.15 39.85 -44.57
C GLY A 69 -2.29 38.65 -44.18
N GLU A 70 -0.97 38.83 -44.19
CA GLU A 70 0.00 37.80 -43.78
C GLU A 70 -0.10 37.50 -42.29
N GLU A 71 -0.17 38.52 -41.43
CA GLU A 71 -0.36 38.36 -39.98
C GLU A 71 -1.66 37.60 -39.67
N ARG A 72 -2.76 37.96 -40.34
CA ARG A 72 -4.04 37.26 -40.19
C ARG A 72 -3.94 35.79 -40.57
N ASN A 73 -3.25 35.47 -41.66
CA ASN A 73 -3.07 34.08 -42.09
C ASN A 73 -2.22 33.29 -41.09
N ASN A 74 -1.16 33.90 -40.54
CA ASN A 74 -0.33 33.27 -39.50
C ASN A 74 -1.13 33.00 -38.23
N LEU A 75 -1.97 33.96 -37.80
CA LEU A 75 -2.87 33.79 -36.65
C LEU A 75 -3.91 32.70 -36.90
N LEU A 76 -4.42 32.58 -38.12
CA LEU A 76 -5.37 31.53 -38.49
C LEU A 76 -4.73 30.14 -38.38
N ILE A 77 -3.53 29.96 -38.95
CA ILE A 77 -2.76 28.71 -38.86
C ILE A 77 -2.49 28.35 -37.39
N SER A 78 -2.06 29.33 -36.58
CA SER A 78 -1.81 29.10 -35.15
C SER A 78 -3.08 28.71 -34.39
N SER A 79 -4.22 29.35 -34.72
CA SER A 79 -5.51 29.02 -34.12
C SER A 79 -5.96 27.60 -34.48
N GLU A 80 -5.76 27.18 -35.72
CA GLU A 80 -6.10 25.83 -36.18
C GLU A 80 -5.25 24.77 -35.46
N GLN A 81 -3.95 25.02 -35.30
CA GLN A 81 -3.06 24.13 -34.55
C GLN A 81 -3.50 23.98 -33.09
N LYS A 82 -3.82 25.10 -32.42
CA LYS A 82 -4.32 25.06 -31.03
C LYS A 82 -5.65 24.33 -30.92
N ASN A 83 -6.53 24.47 -31.90
CA ASN A 83 -7.80 23.73 -31.93
C ASN A 83 -7.58 22.22 -32.07
N GLN A 84 -6.63 21.78 -32.89
CA GLN A 84 -6.26 20.37 -33.00
C GLN A 84 -5.68 19.82 -31.68
N GLU A 85 -4.85 20.61 -31.00
CA GLU A 85 -4.30 20.24 -29.68
C GLU A 85 -5.42 20.09 -28.64
N ILE A 86 -6.35 21.05 -28.58
CA ILE A 86 -7.52 20.99 -27.68
C ILE A 86 -8.35 19.74 -27.95
N GLN A 87 -8.60 19.38 -29.21
CA GLN A 87 -9.35 18.16 -29.56
C GLN A 87 -8.62 16.89 -29.10
N THR A 88 -7.29 16.85 -29.26
CA THR A 88 -6.46 15.73 -28.82
C THR A 88 -6.50 15.57 -27.30
N LEU A 89 -6.28 16.66 -26.57
CA LEU A 89 -6.34 16.67 -25.10
C LEU A 89 -7.73 16.31 -24.58
N THR A 90 -8.79 16.79 -25.24
CA THR A 90 -10.17 16.45 -24.89
C THR A 90 -10.41 14.94 -25.01
N THR A 91 -9.93 14.33 -26.09
CA THR A 91 -10.04 12.88 -26.32
C THR A 91 -9.28 12.10 -25.25
N GLN A 92 -8.05 12.50 -24.92
CA GLN A 92 -7.26 11.88 -23.86
C GLN A 92 -7.95 11.97 -22.49
N MET A 93 -8.52 13.13 -22.15
CA MET A 93 -9.28 13.29 -20.91
C MET A 93 -10.52 12.38 -20.85
N THR A 94 -11.22 12.19 -21.97
CA THR A 94 -12.37 11.27 -22.01
C THR A 94 -11.93 9.82 -21.81
N THR A 95 -10.82 9.39 -22.41
CA THR A 95 -10.28 8.04 -22.22
C THR A 95 -9.87 7.80 -20.77
N LEU A 96 -9.10 8.71 -20.17
CA LEU A 96 -8.67 8.59 -18.77
C LEU A 96 -9.86 8.55 -17.79
N ARG A 97 -10.94 9.29 -18.07
CA ARG A 97 -12.16 9.22 -17.26
C ARG A 97 -12.84 7.86 -17.35
N LEU A 98 -12.86 7.24 -18.54
CA LEU A 98 -13.43 5.90 -18.71
C LEU A 98 -12.60 4.85 -17.97
N GLU A 99 -11.27 4.89 -18.10
CA GLU A 99 -10.34 4.01 -17.38
C GLU A 99 -10.46 4.19 -15.86
N GLY A 100 -10.57 5.43 -15.38
CA GLY A 100 -10.80 5.75 -13.97
C GLY A 100 -12.12 5.18 -13.45
N ASN A 101 -13.19 5.23 -14.24
CA ASN A 101 -14.47 4.63 -13.86
C ASN A 101 -14.42 3.09 -13.82
N GLN A 102 -13.72 2.46 -14.77
CA GLN A 102 -13.55 1.00 -14.79
C GLN A 102 -12.75 0.52 -13.58
N THR A 103 -11.63 1.16 -13.28
CA THR A 103 -10.81 0.82 -12.10
C THR A 103 -11.58 1.02 -10.79
N HIS A 104 -12.41 2.07 -10.70
CA HIS A 104 -13.27 2.27 -9.53
C HIS A 104 -14.33 1.17 -9.36
N GLN A 105 -14.93 0.70 -10.47
CA GLN A 105 -15.88 -0.41 -10.44
C GLN A 105 -15.20 -1.72 -10.01
N GLU A 106 -14.00 -2.00 -10.52
CA GLU A 106 -13.23 -3.19 -10.10
C GLU A 106 -12.87 -3.15 -8.61
N LEU A 107 -12.42 -2.00 -8.10
CA LEU A 107 -12.13 -1.84 -6.67
C LEU A 107 -13.37 -2.08 -5.80
N THR A 108 -14.52 -1.53 -6.22
CA THR A 108 -15.79 -1.72 -5.50
C THR A 108 -16.16 -3.20 -5.44
N ARG A 109 -16.06 -3.89 -6.58
CA ARG A 109 -16.34 -5.33 -6.67
C ARG A 109 -15.38 -6.15 -5.79
N ILE A 110 -14.08 -5.88 -5.82
CA ILE A 110 -13.10 -6.59 -4.97
C ILE A 110 -13.41 -6.37 -3.50
N GLN A 111 -13.87 -5.18 -3.13
CA GLN A 111 -14.22 -4.87 -1.75
C GLN A 111 -15.48 -5.61 -1.30
N GLU A 112 -16.51 -5.70 -2.15
CA GLU A 112 -17.69 -6.52 -1.92
C GLU A 112 -17.32 -8.00 -1.76
N GLU A 113 -16.50 -8.56 -2.67
CA GLU A 113 -16.02 -9.95 -2.58
C GLU A 113 -15.22 -10.22 -1.28
N ARG A 114 -14.45 -9.23 -0.82
CA ARG A 114 -13.71 -9.33 0.46
C ARG A 114 -14.66 -9.35 1.65
N ASP A 115 -15.64 -8.46 1.66
CA ASP A 115 -16.58 -8.32 2.76
C ASP A 115 -17.55 -9.52 2.84
N GLU A 116 -17.84 -10.17 1.71
CA GLU A 116 -18.56 -11.46 1.67
C GLU A 116 -17.71 -12.63 2.22
N ARG A 117 -16.41 -12.66 1.90
CA ARG A 117 -15.50 -13.75 2.31
C ARG A 117 -15.11 -13.75 3.78
N ILE A 118 -15.22 -12.62 4.46
CA ILE A 118 -14.94 -12.51 5.90
C ILE A 118 -16.28 -12.31 6.59
N THR A 119 -17.09 -13.36 6.65
CA THR A 119 -18.26 -13.32 7.53
C THR A 119 -17.79 -13.55 8.97
N PRO A 120 -18.01 -12.58 9.89
CA PRO A 120 -17.63 -12.73 11.29
C PRO A 120 -18.24 -13.97 11.96
N LEU A 121 -19.36 -14.48 11.42
CA LEU A 121 -20.01 -15.70 11.87
C LEU A 121 -19.15 -16.96 11.67
N GLU A 122 -18.51 -17.13 10.52
CA GLU A 122 -17.70 -18.34 10.25
C GLU A 122 -16.48 -18.40 11.18
N LEU A 123 -15.85 -17.25 11.43
CA LEU A 123 -14.73 -17.15 12.36
C LEU A 123 -15.17 -17.43 13.80
N GLN A 124 -16.33 -16.92 14.20
CA GLN A 124 -16.89 -17.14 15.54
C GLN A 124 -17.30 -18.60 15.75
N GLU A 125 -17.89 -19.25 14.74
CA GLU A 125 -18.22 -20.67 14.79
C GLU A 125 -16.95 -21.54 14.90
N LEU A 126 -15.91 -21.23 14.12
CA LEU A 126 -14.60 -21.89 14.22
C LEU A 126 -13.96 -21.75 15.60
N LEU A 127 -13.99 -20.55 16.19
CA LEU A 127 -13.48 -20.31 17.54
C LEU A 127 -14.26 -21.11 18.59
N THR A 128 -15.59 -21.15 18.46
CA THR A 128 -16.44 -21.91 19.39
C THR A 128 -16.15 -23.41 19.29
N ASN A 129 -15.98 -23.93 18.07
CA ASN A 129 -15.61 -25.33 17.84
C ASN A 129 -14.21 -25.67 18.34
N LEU A 130 -13.24 -24.76 18.21
CA LEU A 130 -11.89 -24.94 18.74
C LEU A 130 -11.91 -25.04 20.27
N ASN A 131 -12.62 -24.14 20.95
CA ASN A 131 -12.74 -24.16 22.41
C ASN A 131 -13.39 -25.47 22.90
N GLN A 132 -14.45 -25.93 22.25
CA GLN A 132 -15.09 -27.20 22.59
C GLN A 132 -14.14 -28.39 22.42
N ARG A 133 -13.38 -28.43 21.32
CA ARG A 133 -12.39 -29.50 21.09
C ARG A 133 -11.26 -29.44 22.12
N GLU A 134 -10.83 -28.26 22.52
CA GLU A 134 -9.80 -28.11 23.56
C GLU A 134 -10.29 -28.62 24.92
N GLU A 135 -11.53 -28.30 25.31
CA GLU A 135 -12.18 -28.86 26.50
C GLU A 135 -12.28 -30.39 26.43
N GLU A 136 -12.67 -30.95 25.28
CA GLU A 136 -12.74 -32.40 25.06
C GLU A 136 -11.36 -33.06 25.20
N VAL A 137 -10.32 -32.49 24.58
CA VAL A 137 -8.95 -32.99 24.69
C VAL A 137 -8.48 -32.97 26.14
N ASN A 138 -8.75 -31.90 26.89
CA ASN A 138 -8.39 -31.80 28.29
C ASN A 138 -9.15 -32.81 29.16
N SER A 139 -10.44 -33.02 28.89
CA SER A 139 -11.24 -34.06 29.57
C SER A 139 -10.71 -35.47 29.30
N LEU A 140 -10.39 -35.78 28.04
CA LEU A 140 -9.86 -37.09 27.65
C LEU A 140 -8.47 -37.35 28.24
N LYS A 141 -7.57 -36.34 28.22
CA LYS A 141 -6.25 -36.43 28.88
C LYS A 141 -6.39 -36.72 30.37
N ASN A 142 -7.27 -36.01 31.06
CA ASN A 142 -7.51 -36.23 32.49
C ASN A 142 -8.03 -37.64 32.77
N LYS A 143 -8.97 -38.15 31.96
CA LYS A 143 -9.49 -39.53 32.09
C LYS A 143 -8.41 -40.58 31.82
N LEU A 144 -7.55 -40.34 30.83
CA LEU A 144 -6.44 -41.24 30.50
C LEU A 144 -5.45 -41.32 31.67
N ASN A 145 -5.01 -40.16 32.20
CA ASN A 145 -4.11 -40.11 33.34
C ASN A 145 -4.70 -40.81 34.56
N GLN A 146 -5.98 -40.57 34.88
CA GLN A 146 -6.67 -41.25 35.98
C GLN A 146 -6.74 -42.78 35.79
N ALA A 147 -6.97 -43.24 34.54
CA ALA A 147 -7.02 -44.67 34.24
C ALA A 147 -5.64 -45.33 34.38
N GLU A 148 -4.57 -44.66 33.92
CA GLU A 148 -3.19 -45.13 34.07
C GLU A 148 -2.74 -45.15 35.54
N GLU A 149 -2.98 -44.08 36.30
CA GLU A 149 -2.75 -43.99 37.74
C GLU A 149 -3.49 -45.11 38.51
N GLY A 150 -4.77 -45.34 38.17
CA GLY A 150 -5.59 -46.39 38.77
C GLY A 150 -5.07 -47.79 38.49
N LYS A 151 -4.61 -48.05 37.26
CA LYS A 151 -4.01 -49.33 36.87
C LYS A 151 -2.70 -49.59 37.62
N LEU A 152 -1.84 -48.59 37.75
CA LEU A 152 -0.58 -48.69 38.50
C LEU A 152 -0.83 -48.90 39.99
N THR A 153 -1.77 -48.15 40.58
CA THR A 153 -2.15 -48.29 41.99
C THR A 153 -2.70 -49.68 42.28
N GLN A 154 -3.56 -50.22 41.42
CA GLN A 154 -4.08 -51.58 41.57
C GLN A 154 -2.96 -52.63 41.46
N LYS A 155 -2.06 -52.49 40.50
CA LYS A 155 -0.92 -53.40 40.31
C LYS A 155 0.04 -53.37 41.51
N LEU A 156 0.36 -52.17 42.00
CA LEU A 156 1.18 -51.96 43.19
C LEU A 156 0.57 -52.66 44.40
N ARG A 157 -0.72 -52.41 44.67
CA ARG A 157 -1.43 -53.04 45.79
C ARG A 157 -1.45 -54.57 45.69
N SER A 158 -1.58 -55.12 44.47
CA SER A 158 -1.52 -56.56 44.26
C SER A 158 -0.14 -57.13 44.59
N GLU A 159 0.94 -56.49 44.14
CA GLU A 159 2.31 -56.95 44.43
C GLU A 159 2.69 -56.76 45.90
N GLU A 160 2.30 -55.65 46.54
CA GLU A 160 2.49 -55.44 47.99
C GLU A 160 1.81 -56.54 48.81
N ASN A 161 0.55 -56.88 48.49
CA ASN A 161 -0.16 -57.98 49.15
C ASN A 161 0.51 -59.35 48.93
N ARG A 162 1.12 -59.57 47.76
CA ARG A 162 1.84 -60.82 47.46
C ARG A 162 3.15 -60.90 48.25
N LEU A 163 3.88 -59.79 48.32
CA LEU A 163 5.11 -59.67 49.10
C LEU A 163 4.83 -59.87 50.60
N GLU A 164 3.77 -59.24 51.14
CA GLU A 164 3.36 -59.42 52.54
C GLU A 164 2.99 -60.87 52.86
N LYS A 165 2.21 -61.53 51.98
CA LYS A 165 1.88 -62.96 52.14
C LYS A 165 3.10 -63.85 52.10
N MET A 166 4.09 -63.52 51.25
CA MET A 166 5.32 -64.27 51.13
C MET A 166 6.20 -64.10 52.38
N ALA A 167 6.37 -62.87 52.86
CA ALA A 167 7.07 -62.58 54.12
C ALA A 167 6.46 -63.35 55.29
N LYS A 168 5.12 -63.36 55.41
CA LYS A 168 4.40 -64.13 56.44
C LYS A 168 4.59 -65.65 56.30
N LYS A 169 4.55 -66.19 55.07
CA LYS A 169 4.75 -67.62 54.81
C LYS A 169 6.14 -68.09 55.21
N LEU A 170 7.13 -67.24 54.96
CA LEU A 170 8.53 -67.49 55.28
C LEU A 170 8.88 -67.03 56.70
N GLU A 171 7.94 -66.57 57.52
CA GLU A 171 8.19 -66.06 58.88
C GLU A 171 9.30 -64.99 58.95
N ILE A 172 9.49 -64.25 57.85
CA ILE A 172 10.44 -63.13 57.78
C ILE A 172 9.77 -61.91 58.41
N ASP A 173 10.51 -61.22 59.28
CA ASP A 173 10.06 -59.96 59.85
C ASP A 173 9.76 -58.95 58.73
N TRP A 174 8.52 -58.45 58.75
CA TRP A 174 8.03 -57.50 57.76
C TRP A 174 8.84 -56.21 57.76
N ASP A 175 9.39 -55.80 58.91
CA ASP A 175 10.21 -54.60 59.01
C ASP A 175 11.50 -54.76 58.19
N ILE A 176 12.11 -55.96 58.18
CA ILE A 176 13.29 -56.26 57.36
C ILE A 176 12.94 -56.20 55.86
N VAL A 177 11.77 -56.72 55.49
CA VAL A 177 11.26 -56.69 54.10
C VAL A 177 10.98 -55.26 53.64
N GLN A 178 10.47 -54.40 54.53
CA GLN A 178 10.28 -52.97 54.24
C GLN A 178 11.61 -52.27 54.02
N VAL A 179 12.59 -52.46 54.91
CA VAL A 179 13.92 -51.85 54.75
C VAL A 179 14.58 -52.33 53.45
N LEU A 180 14.42 -53.60 53.08
CA LEU A 180 14.92 -54.14 51.81
C LEU A 180 14.28 -53.44 50.60
N ARG A 181 12.95 -53.31 50.59
CA ARG A 181 12.19 -52.59 49.55
C ARG A 181 12.64 -51.14 49.44
N ASP A 182 12.79 -50.45 50.57
CA ASP A 182 13.15 -49.03 50.59
C ASP A 182 14.57 -48.82 50.04
N ASN A 183 15.52 -49.73 50.33
CA ASN A 183 16.85 -49.70 49.72
C ASN A 183 16.81 -49.99 48.20
N TYR A 184 15.88 -50.82 47.71
CA TYR A 184 15.64 -51.00 46.28
C TYR A 184 15.04 -49.73 45.64
N GLU A 185 14.13 -49.03 46.31
CA GLU A 185 13.61 -47.74 45.83
C GLU A 185 14.72 -46.70 45.70
N GLU A 186 15.56 -46.56 46.73
CA GLU A 186 16.73 -45.67 46.72
C GLU A 186 17.73 -46.06 45.64
N LEU A 187 17.99 -47.35 45.43
CA LEU A 187 18.86 -47.84 44.36
C LEU A 187 18.32 -47.46 42.98
N ILE A 188 17.01 -47.59 42.75
CA ILE A 188 16.37 -47.22 41.47
C ILE A 188 16.46 -45.70 41.25
N ARG A 189 16.21 -44.89 42.29
CA ARG A 189 16.37 -43.42 42.23
C ARG A 189 17.82 -43.02 41.94
N ALA A 190 18.78 -43.60 42.65
CA ALA A 190 20.22 -43.34 42.45
C ALA A 190 20.67 -43.74 41.04
N ARG A 191 20.15 -44.85 40.49
CA ARG A 191 20.37 -45.25 39.09
C ARG A 191 19.82 -44.23 38.09
N LYS A 192 18.60 -43.72 38.29
CA LYS A 192 18.01 -42.68 37.44
C LYS A 192 18.80 -41.36 37.47
N ASN A 193 19.36 -41.02 38.64
CA ASN A 193 20.14 -39.80 38.85
C ASN A 193 21.65 -39.98 38.59
N PHE A 194 22.09 -41.16 38.15
CA PHE A 194 23.50 -41.51 37.92
C PHE A 194 24.43 -41.31 39.13
N ASN A 195 23.90 -41.41 40.35
CA ASN A 195 24.66 -41.21 41.59
C ASN A 195 25.43 -42.49 42.00
N ARG A 196 26.71 -42.57 41.61
CA ARG A 196 27.54 -43.77 41.82
C ARG A 196 27.79 -44.12 43.29
N ASP A 197 27.91 -43.12 44.15
CA ASP A 197 28.18 -43.35 45.57
C ASP A 197 26.94 -43.93 46.27
N GLU A 198 25.76 -43.37 45.99
CA GLU A 198 24.48 -43.91 46.47
C GLU A 198 24.18 -45.31 45.92
N ILE A 199 24.47 -45.57 44.65
CA ILE A 199 24.32 -46.92 44.07
C ILE A 199 25.13 -47.93 44.87
N LYS A 200 26.40 -47.61 45.18
CA LYS A 200 27.29 -48.51 45.93
C LYS A 200 26.79 -48.72 47.37
N ILE A 201 26.31 -47.67 48.02
CA ILE A 201 25.75 -47.73 49.37
C ILE A 201 24.50 -48.64 49.39
N CYS A 202 23.55 -48.39 48.49
CA CYS A 202 22.30 -49.18 48.43
C CYS A 202 22.59 -50.65 48.09
N GLN A 203 23.52 -50.93 47.18
CA GLN A 203 23.94 -52.30 46.85
C GLN A 203 24.55 -53.03 48.06
N ASN A 204 25.42 -52.36 48.82
CA ASN A 204 26.00 -52.93 50.02
C ASN A 204 24.95 -53.17 51.12
N ASN A 205 23.99 -52.26 51.27
CA ASN A 205 22.90 -52.41 52.23
C ASN A 205 21.99 -53.58 51.86
N ILE A 206 21.59 -53.68 50.59
CA ILE A 206 20.79 -54.81 50.07
C ILE A 206 21.52 -56.13 50.34
N GLU A 207 22.81 -56.22 50.02
CA GLU A 207 23.60 -57.43 50.23
C GLU A 207 23.72 -57.78 51.73
N THR A 208 23.90 -56.78 52.61
CA THR A 208 23.96 -56.98 54.07
C THR A 208 22.63 -57.52 54.61
N ILE A 209 21.50 -57.00 54.12
CA ILE A 209 20.17 -57.48 54.51
C ILE A 209 19.95 -58.91 53.99
N ARG A 210 20.34 -59.19 52.75
CA ARG A 210 20.26 -60.55 52.17
C ARG A 210 21.11 -61.56 52.94
N GLN A 211 22.33 -61.22 53.32
CA GLN A 211 23.19 -62.08 54.15
C GLN A 211 22.63 -62.30 55.55
N SER A 212 22.00 -61.27 56.12
CA SER A 212 21.33 -61.38 57.43
C SER A 212 20.12 -62.33 57.36
N LEU A 213 19.41 -62.34 56.24
CA LEU A 213 18.31 -63.26 55.98
C LEU A 213 18.80 -64.69 55.67
N LEU A 214 19.91 -64.86 54.95
CA LEU A 214 20.56 -66.18 54.73
C LEU A 214 21.05 -66.84 56.02
N GLY A 215 21.24 -66.07 57.10
CA GLY A 215 21.55 -66.60 58.42
C GLY A 215 20.37 -67.32 59.11
N GLY A 216 19.16 -67.26 58.53
CA GLY A 216 17.99 -68.03 58.94
C GLY A 216 17.84 -69.36 58.18
N ASP A 217 16.91 -70.22 58.62
CA ASP A 217 16.60 -71.53 58.01
C ASP A 217 15.78 -71.42 56.69
N PHE A 218 16.10 -70.43 55.84
CA PHE A 218 15.37 -70.18 54.59
C PHE A 218 16.06 -70.79 53.38
N ASP A 219 15.26 -71.25 52.42
CA ASP A 219 15.79 -71.63 51.12
C ASP A 219 16.33 -70.38 50.39
N THR A 220 17.44 -70.56 49.68
CA THR A 220 18.06 -69.47 48.89
C THR A 220 17.13 -69.00 47.78
N ASP A 221 16.31 -69.90 47.23
CA ASP A 221 15.32 -69.59 46.19
C ASP A 221 14.16 -68.75 46.75
N ASP A 222 13.65 -69.08 47.94
CA ASP A 222 12.58 -68.32 48.61
C ASP A 222 13.04 -66.89 48.97
N LEU A 223 14.32 -66.73 49.35
CA LEU A 223 14.89 -65.41 49.64
C LEU A 223 15.11 -64.58 48.37
N GLN A 224 15.51 -65.21 47.27
CA GLN A 224 15.61 -64.57 45.96
C GLN A 224 14.24 -64.05 45.51
N ASP A 225 13.19 -64.86 45.66
CA ASP A 225 11.81 -64.48 45.34
C ASP A 225 11.33 -63.24 46.13
N VAL A 226 11.68 -63.16 47.42
CA VAL A 226 11.37 -61.98 48.27
C VAL A 226 12.12 -60.75 47.76
N ALA A 227 13.41 -60.88 47.45
CA ALA A 227 14.22 -59.78 46.94
C ALA A 227 13.70 -59.25 45.59
N GLU A 228 13.36 -60.15 44.66
CA GLU A 228 12.77 -59.79 43.36
C GLU A 228 11.43 -59.08 43.51
N LYS A 229 10.59 -59.52 44.46
CA LYS A 229 9.32 -58.85 44.76
C LYS A 229 9.50 -57.49 45.41
N CYS A 230 10.50 -57.33 46.28
CA CYS A 230 10.87 -56.03 46.83
C CYS A 230 11.32 -55.06 45.73
N GLU A 231 12.18 -55.51 44.81
CA GLU A 231 12.60 -54.72 43.65
C GLU A 231 11.40 -54.38 42.75
N LYS A 232 10.50 -55.33 42.50
CA LYS A 232 9.29 -55.11 41.69
C LYS A 232 8.33 -54.09 42.30
N VAL A 233 8.12 -54.12 43.61
CA VAL A 233 7.29 -53.14 44.32
C VAL A 233 7.95 -51.76 44.25
N ALA A 234 9.27 -51.69 44.45
CA ALA A 234 10.04 -50.46 44.35
C ALA A 234 9.95 -49.83 42.94
N GLU A 235 10.10 -50.62 41.88
CA GLU A 235 9.92 -50.17 40.48
C GLU A 235 8.54 -49.55 40.25
N LEU A 236 7.47 -50.22 40.71
CA LEU A 236 6.09 -49.77 40.52
C LEU A 236 5.78 -48.48 41.28
N ARG A 237 6.38 -48.28 42.47
CA ARG A 237 6.22 -47.04 43.24
C ARG A 237 6.87 -45.86 42.55
N ILE A 238 8.08 -46.05 42.04
CA ILE A 238 8.78 -45.03 41.26
C ILE A 238 8.03 -44.73 39.95
N GLU A 239 7.46 -45.74 39.27
CA GLU A 239 6.65 -45.53 38.05
C GLU A 239 5.38 -44.72 38.34
N LEU A 240 4.72 -44.96 39.48
CA LEU A 240 3.55 -44.20 39.92
C LEU A 240 3.91 -42.75 40.29
N GLU A 241 5.03 -42.54 40.98
CA GLU A 241 5.55 -41.20 41.32
C GLU A 241 5.80 -40.36 40.06
N GLN A 242 6.43 -40.95 39.05
CA GLN A 242 6.69 -40.27 37.77
C GLN A 242 5.41 -39.92 37.00
N GLN A 243 4.39 -40.79 37.04
CA GLN A 243 3.10 -40.52 36.42
C GLN A 243 2.36 -39.36 37.11
N LEU A 244 2.48 -39.25 38.44
CA LEU A 244 1.94 -38.12 39.20
C LEU A 244 2.69 -36.81 38.90
N GLU A 245 4.01 -36.86 38.76
CA GLU A 245 4.83 -35.70 38.38
C GLU A 245 4.50 -35.21 36.96
N ALA A 246 4.36 -36.13 35.99
CA ALA A 246 4.00 -35.82 34.61
C ALA A 246 2.63 -35.13 34.48
N ARG A 247 1.73 -35.35 35.44
CA ARG A 247 0.43 -34.67 35.54
C ARG A 247 0.56 -33.22 36.04
N ILE A 248 1.57 -32.92 36.86
CA ILE A 248 1.80 -31.59 37.45
C ILE A 248 2.58 -30.67 36.49
N GLU A 249 3.45 -31.22 35.65
CA GLU A 249 4.26 -30.45 34.68
C GLU A 249 3.50 -29.96 33.44
N VAL A 250 2.26 -30.38 33.22
CA VAL A 250 1.39 -29.78 32.20
C VAL A 250 0.78 -28.51 32.80
N PRO A 251 1.12 -27.30 32.30
CA PRO A 251 0.55 -26.07 32.84
C PRO A 251 -0.96 -26.14 32.71
N LEU A 252 -1.65 -25.92 33.83
CA LEU A 252 -3.01 -25.40 33.84
C LEU A 252 -2.95 -24.01 33.19
N ASN A 253 -2.96 -23.98 31.86
CA ASN A 253 -3.17 -22.75 31.10
C ASN A 253 -4.64 -22.36 31.28
N ASN A 254 -4.93 -21.78 32.46
CA ASN A 254 -6.13 -21.00 32.69
C ASN A 254 -5.76 -19.54 32.42
N ASN A 255 -5.99 -19.10 31.19
CA ASN A 255 -6.22 -17.69 30.83
C ASN A 255 -7.17 -17.66 29.63
#